data_AF-L8J2I1-F1
#
_entry.id   AF-L8J2I1-F1
#
_cell.length_a   1.000
_cell.length_b   1.000
_cell.length_c   1.000
_cell.angle_alpha   90.00
_cell.angle_beta   90.00
_cell.angle_gamma   90.00
#
_symmetry.space_group_name_H-M   'P 1'
#
loop_
_entity.id
_entity.type
_entity.pdbx_description
1 polymer ?
#
loop_
_entity_poly.entity_id
_entity_poly.type
_entity_poly.pdbx_seq_one_letter_code
_entity_poly.pdbx_strand_id
1 'polypeptide(L)'
;LRPIHRTLSEHNIVWKMLKTIPDLTSQLLDEHLKILSKNVTSETWIKGSTVIGNDGFYIILKGLARPQTQIYKNLIEEHDSTTSFIPQSFHSFDFSEEFRNPLLTGVGPMLGQWSTFGTLEVAAHIESETKEYSVVTEEDCEILKIPANNFAKLKAEKTKLENQQKVKLIHKCPYYVEWPTLSIYELVTFTKWKKFPPGHVIVESGNIISFVAYINSGYCKIYRNIIGFSKPQSRKVKKIQKLVYMGRLNEKESFGEISVLLQVPFTCTIVTGKDVEMAIIEDKDL
;
A
#
# COMPACT_ATOMS: atom_id res chain seq x y z
N LEU A 1 33.00 -5.48 -4.29
CA LEU A 1 32.81 -4.01 -4.29
C LEU A 1 32.70 -3.55 -2.84
N ARG A 2 33.56 -2.64 -2.37
CA ARG A 2 33.42 -2.05 -1.03
C ARG A 2 32.28 -1.02 -1.07
N PRO A 3 31.34 -1.02 -0.11
CA PRO A 3 30.30 0.01 -0.06
C PRO A 3 30.99 1.37 0.11
N ILE A 4 30.80 2.27 -0.86
CA ILE A 4 31.23 3.66 -0.71
C ILE A 4 30.22 4.31 0.25
N HIS A 5 30.67 4.63 1.46
CA HIS A 5 29.85 5.40 2.40
C HIS A 5 29.66 6.80 1.82
N ARG A 6 28.45 7.06 1.29
CA ARG A 6 28.07 8.37 0.78
C ARG A 6 27.98 9.41 1.89
N THR A 7 28.30 10.64 1.55
CA THR A 7 28.16 11.82 2.40
C THR A 7 26.68 12.15 2.63
N LEU A 8 26.39 12.92 3.70
CA LEU A 8 25.04 13.40 3.98
C LEU A 8 24.44 14.21 2.83
N SER A 9 25.28 14.95 2.08
CA SER A 9 24.87 15.71 0.90
C SER A 9 24.40 14.79 -0.23
N GLU A 10 25.16 13.74 -0.53
CA GLU A 10 24.81 12.76 -1.56
C GLU A 10 23.54 11.98 -1.20
N HIS A 11 23.35 11.62 0.07
CA HIS A 11 22.09 11.02 0.54
C HIS A 11 20.88 11.94 0.33
N ASN A 12 21.04 13.25 0.53
CA ASN A 12 19.97 14.22 0.29
C ASN A 12 19.66 14.38 -1.20
N ILE A 13 20.67 14.32 -2.07
CA ILE A 13 20.49 14.36 -3.53
C ILE A 13 19.72 13.10 -3.99
N VAL A 14 20.16 11.92 -3.57
CA VAL A 14 19.47 10.66 -3.86
C VAL A 14 18.04 10.70 -3.33
N TRP A 15 17.82 11.14 -2.11
CA TRP A 15 16.47 11.25 -1.53
C TRP A 15 15.54 12.14 -2.36
N LYS A 16 16.01 13.32 -2.79
CA LYS A 16 15.24 14.22 -3.67
C LYS A 16 14.91 13.56 -5.01
N MET A 17 15.83 12.76 -5.54
CA MET A 17 15.65 12.01 -6.77
C MET A 17 14.65 10.85 -6.61
N LEU A 18 14.72 10.07 -5.51
CA LEU A 18 13.75 8.99 -5.28
C LEU A 18 12.30 9.50 -5.18
N LYS A 19 12.10 10.76 -4.79
CA LYS A 19 10.78 11.42 -4.79
C LYS A 19 10.19 11.69 -6.17
N THR A 20 11.01 11.70 -7.22
CA THR A 20 10.51 11.96 -8.58
C THR A 20 10.06 10.69 -9.27
N ILE A 21 10.25 9.52 -8.64
CA ILE A 21 9.93 8.21 -9.22
C ILE A 21 8.53 7.78 -8.74
N PRO A 22 7.52 7.72 -9.64
CA PRO A 22 6.15 7.34 -9.27
C PRO A 22 6.05 5.94 -8.64
N ASP A 23 6.83 4.99 -9.16
CA ASP A 23 6.85 3.60 -8.69
C ASP A 23 7.22 3.49 -7.20
N LEU A 24 8.10 4.38 -6.73
CA LEU A 24 8.52 4.45 -5.33
C LEU A 24 7.56 5.26 -4.48
N THR A 25 7.15 6.43 -4.96
CA THR A 25 6.29 7.36 -4.20
C THR A 25 4.85 6.88 -4.04
N SER A 26 4.35 6.01 -4.92
CA SER A 26 3.06 5.33 -4.77
C SER A 26 3.04 4.32 -3.62
N GLN A 27 4.19 3.70 -3.33
CA GLN A 27 4.32 2.64 -2.33
C GLN A 27 4.90 3.12 -0.99
N LEU A 28 5.61 4.24 -1.00
CA LEU A 28 6.41 4.70 0.12
C LEU A 28 6.14 6.16 0.50
N LEU A 29 5.94 6.38 1.80
CA LEU A 29 6.02 7.72 2.39
C LEU A 29 7.44 8.29 2.36
N ASP A 30 7.53 9.61 2.46
CA ASP A 30 8.78 10.37 2.41
C ASP A 30 9.86 9.87 3.39
N GLU A 31 9.47 9.55 4.61
CA GLU A 31 10.37 9.03 5.64
C GLU A 31 11.05 7.72 5.22
N HIS A 32 10.33 6.86 4.49
CA HIS A 32 10.88 5.60 3.98
C HIS A 32 11.87 5.84 2.84
N LEU A 33 11.58 6.79 1.95
CA LEU A 33 12.51 7.19 0.87
C LEU A 33 13.82 7.73 1.47
N LYS A 34 13.75 8.40 2.62
CA LYS A 34 14.92 8.91 3.35
C LYS A 34 15.74 7.81 4.03
N ILE A 35 15.12 6.68 4.38
CA ILE A 35 15.83 5.49 4.87
C ILE A 35 16.45 4.72 3.70
N LEU A 36 15.72 4.56 2.60
CA LEU A 36 16.21 3.90 1.38
C LEU A 36 17.38 4.64 0.77
N SER A 37 17.38 5.98 0.77
CA SER A 37 18.48 6.77 0.21
C SER A 37 19.84 6.49 0.87
N LYS A 38 19.84 5.95 2.10
CA LYS A 38 21.06 5.53 2.82
C LYS A 38 21.53 4.11 2.46
N ASN A 39 20.68 3.31 1.83
CA ASN A 39 20.89 1.87 1.58
C ASN A 39 21.01 1.52 0.07
N VAL A 40 21.01 2.54 -0.79
CA VAL A 40 21.23 2.40 -2.23
C VAL A 40 22.72 2.32 -2.58
N THR A 41 23.08 1.53 -3.59
CA THR A 41 24.45 1.45 -4.13
C THR A 41 24.52 2.14 -5.49
N SER A 42 25.66 2.78 -5.82
CA SER A 42 25.96 3.22 -7.19
C SER A 42 27.00 2.27 -7.74
N GLU A 43 26.75 1.79 -8.96
CA GLU A 43 27.56 0.81 -9.65
C GLU A 43 27.89 1.36 -11.04
N THR A 44 29.16 1.22 -11.44
CA THR A 44 29.61 1.57 -12.79
C THR A 44 29.71 0.30 -13.62
N TRP A 45 29.08 0.30 -14.77
CA TRP A 45 28.99 -0.83 -15.69
C TRP A 45 29.61 -0.44 -17.03
N ILE A 46 30.56 -1.24 -17.52
CA ILE A 46 31.18 -0.98 -18.82
C ILE A 46 30.25 -1.34 -19.96
N LYS A 47 30.41 -0.69 -21.11
CA LYS A 47 29.69 -1.01 -22.35
C LYS A 47 29.71 -2.51 -22.68
N GLY A 48 28.55 -3.05 -23.08
CA GLY A 48 28.36 -4.44 -23.48
C GLY A 48 28.06 -5.38 -22.31
N SER A 49 27.97 -4.87 -21.07
CA SER A 49 27.63 -5.67 -19.89
C SER A 49 26.13 -5.95 -19.83
N THR A 50 25.76 -7.10 -19.28
CA THR A 50 24.36 -7.42 -18.97
C THR A 50 24.11 -7.21 -17.47
N VAL A 51 23.14 -6.35 -17.15
CA VAL A 51 22.68 -6.10 -15.78
C VAL A 51 21.36 -6.84 -15.58
N ILE A 52 21.32 -7.76 -14.63
CA ILE A 52 20.14 -8.57 -14.33
C ILE A 52 19.34 -7.89 -13.22
N GLY A 53 18.14 -7.42 -13.54
CA GLY A 53 17.31 -6.63 -12.64
C GLY A 53 16.42 -7.41 -11.65
N ASN A 54 16.71 -8.68 -11.38
CA ASN A 54 15.83 -9.54 -10.57
C ASN A 54 16.05 -9.45 -9.05
N ASP A 55 17.12 -8.79 -8.60
CA ASP A 55 17.51 -8.69 -7.19
C ASP A 55 17.39 -7.26 -6.63
N GLY A 56 16.81 -6.35 -7.42
CA GLY A 56 16.64 -4.96 -7.03
C GLY A 56 16.04 -4.10 -8.12
N PHE A 57 15.79 -2.86 -7.73
CA PHE A 57 15.29 -1.82 -8.62
C PHE A 57 16.43 -0.88 -8.99
N TYR A 58 16.55 -0.58 -10.27
CA TYR A 58 17.69 0.09 -10.86
C TYR A 58 17.26 1.38 -11.52
N ILE A 59 18.11 2.41 -11.43
CA ILE A 59 17.90 3.73 -12.02
C ILE A 59 19.19 4.12 -12.75
N ILE A 60 19.09 4.43 -14.04
CA ILE A 60 20.25 4.83 -14.84
C ILE A 60 20.57 6.30 -14.53
N LEU A 61 21.76 6.57 -13.98
CA LEU A 61 22.24 7.93 -13.67
C LEU A 61 23.02 8.53 -14.84
N LYS A 62 23.71 7.70 -15.62
CA LYS A 62 24.47 8.06 -16.83
C LYS A 62 24.54 6.88 -17.79
N GLY A 63 24.70 7.19 -19.09
CA GLY A 63 24.84 6.21 -20.17
C GLY A 63 23.50 5.74 -20.73
N LEU A 64 23.59 4.80 -21.66
CA LEU A 64 22.45 4.20 -22.36
C LEU A 64 22.43 2.68 -22.16
N ALA A 65 21.25 2.13 -21.94
CA ALA A 65 21.04 0.69 -21.87
C ALA A 65 19.86 0.28 -22.74
N ARG A 66 19.86 -0.96 -23.20
CA ARG A 66 18.81 -1.55 -24.02
C ARG A 66 18.12 -2.69 -23.27
N PRO A 67 16.79 -2.70 -23.16
CA PRO A 67 16.06 -3.81 -22.58
C PRO A 67 16.31 -5.12 -23.35
N GLN A 68 16.40 -6.23 -22.64
CA GLN A 68 16.55 -7.54 -23.24
C GLN A 68 15.19 -8.24 -23.39
N THR A 69 14.41 -7.86 -24.40
CA THR A 69 13.13 -8.54 -24.73
C THR A 69 13.36 -9.83 -25.54
N GLN A 70 12.61 -10.90 -25.25
CA GLN A 70 12.59 -12.08 -26.12
C GLN A 70 11.86 -11.78 -27.44
N ILE A 71 12.49 -12.11 -28.57
CA ILE A 71 11.77 -12.33 -29.82
C ILE A 71 11.28 -13.78 -29.77
N TYR A 72 10.02 -14.00 -29.43
CA TYR A 72 9.37 -15.28 -29.67
C TYR A 72 9.18 -15.45 -31.18
N LYS A 73 10.14 -16.09 -31.87
CA LYS A 73 9.87 -16.72 -33.16
C LYS A 73 9.19 -18.06 -32.86
N ASN A 74 7.87 -18.05 -32.78
CA ASN A 74 7.09 -19.27 -32.89
C ASN A 74 7.37 -19.90 -34.26
N LEU A 75 8.23 -20.90 -34.28
CA LEU A 75 8.09 -22.01 -35.22
C LEU A 75 7.12 -22.98 -34.55
N ILE A 76 6.09 -23.36 -35.31
CA ILE A 76 5.07 -24.39 -35.06
C ILE A 76 3.68 -23.82 -34.69
N GLU A 77 2.89 -23.75 -35.76
CA GLU A 77 1.45 -24.05 -35.93
C GLU A 77 0.38 -23.44 -35.02
N GLU A 78 -0.65 -22.97 -35.73
CA GLU A 78 -1.92 -22.41 -35.28
C GLU A 78 -2.54 -23.14 -34.08
N HIS A 79 -2.82 -22.40 -33.01
CA HIS A 79 -4.17 -22.36 -32.45
C HIS A 79 -4.35 -21.18 -31.48
N ASP A 80 -5.45 -20.47 -31.67
CA ASP A 80 -5.89 -19.32 -30.89
C ASP A 80 -5.91 -19.57 -29.37
N SER A 81 -5.29 -18.66 -28.59
CA SER A 81 -5.89 -18.14 -27.35
C SER A 81 -5.13 -16.94 -26.80
N THR A 82 -5.90 -15.87 -26.67
CA THR A 82 -5.65 -14.56 -26.06
C THR A 82 -5.03 -14.65 -24.65
N THR A 83 -3.88 -14.00 -24.45
CA THR A 83 -3.62 -13.00 -23.39
C THR A 83 -2.14 -12.58 -23.46
N SER A 84 -1.83 -11.57 -24.28
CA SER A 84 -0.54 -10.88 -24.20
C SER A 84 -0.62 -9.80 -23.10
N PHE A 85 -0.01 -10.07 -21.95
CA PHE A 85 0.24 -9.05 -20.95
C PHE A 85 1.30 -8.09 -21.49
N ILE A 86 0.94 -6.80 -21.59
CA ILE A 86 1.84 -5.72 -21.95
C ILE A 86 2.64 -5.35 -20.69
N PRO A 87 3.98 -5.46 -20.67
CA PRO A 87 4.79 -4.89 -19.60
C PRO A 87 4.53 -3.38 -19.59
N GLN A 88 3.98 -2.86 -18.50
CA GLN A 88 3.67 -1.45 -18.38
C GLN A 88 4.97 -0.63 -18.25
N SER A 89 5.58 -0.28 -19.38
CA SER A 89 6.51 0.85 -19.45
C SER A 89 5.68 2.13 -19.37
N PHE A 90 5.63 2.76 -18.20
CA PHE A 90 4.99 4.06 -18.09
C PHE A 90 5.93 5.16 -18.58
N HIS A 91 5.45 5.87 -19.60
CA HIS A 91 6.09 6.95 -20.34
C HIS A 91 6.89 7.93 -19.47
N SER A 92 8.19 8.07 -19.78
CA SER A 92 8.92 9.32 -19.59
C SER A 92 8.40 10.34 -20.59
N PHE A 93 8.01 11.53 -20.12
CA PHE A 93 7.51 12.62 -20.94
C PHE A 93 8.51 13.02 -22.04
N ASP A 94 8.02 13.02 -23.29
CA ASP A 94 8.74 13.45 -24.49
C ASP A 94 8.88 14.98 -24.58
N PHE A 95 10.03 15.42 -25.08
CA PHE A 95 10.15 16.66 -25.85
C PHE A 95 10.97 16.36 -27.11
N SER A 96 10.28 16.04 -28.22
CA SER A 96 10.44 16.62 -29.57
C SER A 96 10.02 15.62 -30.66
N GLU A 97 9.05 16.02 -31.48
CA GLU A 97 8.60 15.34 -32.70
C GLU A 97 9.72 15.27 -33.77
N GLU A 98 9.85 14.15 -34.49
CA GLU A 98 9.38 14.01 -35.88
C GLU A 98 9.76 12.65 -36.50
N PHE A 99 8.86 12.17 -37.36
CA PHE A 99 8.73 10.86 -37.99
C PHE A 99 9.97 10.29 -38.71
N ARG A 100 10.15 8.94 -38.62
CA ARG A 100 10.49 8.07 -39.76
C ARG A 100 10.22 6.56 -39.47
N ASN A 101 9.20 6.05 -40.17
CA ASN A 101 8.84 4.67 -40.58
C ASN A 101 9.08 3.44 -39.66
N PRO A 102 8.05 2.58 -39.47
CA PRO A 102 8.16 1.34 -38.70
C PRO A 102 8.61 0.20 -39.62
N LEU A 103 9.90 -0.10 -39.64
CA LEU A 103 10.39 -1.34 -40.23
C LEU A 103 11.50 -1.91 -39.36
N LEU A 104 11.21 -3.08 -38.76
CA LEU A 104 12.15 -3.98 -38.09
C LEU A 104 12.77 -3.46 -36.78
N THR A 105 12.23 -3.89 -35.65
CA THR A 105 12.94 -4.66 -34.60
C THR A 105 12.13 -4.65 -33.30
N GLY A 106 11.89 -5.83 -32.72
CA GLY A 106 11.18 -6.00 -31.44
C GLY A 106 12.03 -5.60 -30.23
N VAL A 107 12.62 -4.41 -30.29
CA VAL A 107 13.51 -3.84 -29.28
C VAL A 107 12.72 -2.75 -28.58
N GLY A 108 12.47 -2.89 -27.28
CA GLY A 108 11.87 -1.84 -26.47
C GLY A 108 12.69 -0.53 -26.55
N PRO A 109 12.08 0.63 -26.23
CA PRO A 109 12.79 1.91 -26.30
C PRO A 109 14.08 1.87 -25.47
N MET A 110 15.12 2.54 -25.95
CA MET A 110 16.38 2.64 -25.22
C MET A 110 16.15 3.32 -23.87
N LEU A 111 16.77 2.78 -22.84
CA LEU A 111 16.75 3.32 -21.49
C LEU A 111 17.91 4.29 -21.34
N GLY A 112 17.58 5.55 -21.12
CA GLY A 112 18.55 6.63 -20.94
C GLY A 112 18.65 7.08 -19.50
N GLN A 113 19.19 8.28 -19.31
CA GLN A 113 19.26 8.88 -17.99
C GLN A 113 17.87 8.97 -17.35
N TRP A 114 17.77 8.58 -16.09
CA TRP A 114 16.57 8.51 -15.26
C TRP A 114 15.58 7.38 -15.59
N SER A 115 15.87 6.56 -16.60
CA SER A 115 15.09 5.35 -16.86
C SER A 115 15.27 4.34 -15.72
N THR A 116 14.19 3.61 -15.41
CA THR A 116 14.15 2.58 -14.36
C THR A 116 13.98 1.19 -14.95
N PHE A 117 14.51 0.18 -14.26
CA PHE A 117 14.28 -1.23 -14.59
C PHE A 117 14.46 -2.11 -13.36
N GLY A 118 14.09 -3.40 -13.48
CA GLY A 118 14.16 -4.36 -12.39
C GLY A 118 12.92 -4.37 -11.49
N THR A 119 13.03 -5.07 -10.37
CA THR A 119 11.90 -5.32 -9.47
C THR A 119 12.28 -5.14 -8.00
N LEU A 120 11.33 -4.62 -7.22
CA LEU A 120 11.41 -4.58 -5.75
C LEU A 120 10.80 -5.82 -5.10
N GLU A 121 10.17 -6.69 -5.88
CA GLU A 121 9.60 -7.94 -5.43
C GLU A 121 10.65 -9.03 -5.44
N VAL A 122 10.79 -9.73 -4.31
CA VAL A 122 11.67 -10.90 -4.21
C VAL A 122 10.92 -12.08 -4.83
N ALA A 123 10.89 -12.18 -6.15
CA ALA A 123 10.31 -13.31 -6.85
C ALA A 123 11.18 -14.56 -6.67
N ALA A 124 10.55 -15.72 -6.42
CA ALA A 124 11.24 -17.00 -6.39
C ALA A 124 11.75 -17.30 -7.82
N HIS A 125 13.06 -17.42 -7.98
CA HIS A 125 13.76 -17.51 -9.26
C HIS A 125 13.09 -18.45 -10.29
N ILE A 126 12.31 -17.90 -11.22
CA ILE A 126 11.99 -18.54 -12.49
C ILE A 126 12.95 -17.97 -13.53
N GLU A 127 13.75 -18.83 -14.18
CA GLU A 127 14.77 -18.41 -15.16
C GLU A 127 14.19 -17.53 -16.29
N SER A 128 12.90 -17.69 -16.62
CA SER A 128 12.19 -16.89 -17.62
C SER A 128 11.97 -15.43 -17.18
N GLU A 129 11.70 -15.16 -15.90
CA GLU A 129 11.49 -13.81 -15.36
C GLU A 129 12.80 -13.00 -15.31
N THR A 130 13.94 -13.68 -15.19
CA THR A 130 15.25 -13.00 -15.08
C THR A 130 15.61 -12.19 -16.33
N LYS A 131 15.18 -12.63 -17.51
CA LYS A 131 15.43 -11.93 -18.78
C LYS A 131 14.53 -10.71 -18.96
N GLU A 132 13.34 -10.72 -18.38
CA GLU A 132 12.37 -9.62 -18.46
C GLU A 132 12.86 -8.36 -17.75
N TYR A 133 13.68 -8.53 -16.72
CA TYR A 133 14.28 -7.45 -15.94
C TYR A 133 15.72 -7.10 -16.37
N SER A 134 16.24 -7.71 -17.42
CA SER A 134 17.64 -7.56 -17.82
C SER A 134 17.84 -6.45 -18.85
N VAL A 135 18.95 -5.73 -18.74
CA VAL A 135 19.36 -4.69 -19.69
C VAL A 135 20.80 -4.92 -20.13
N VAL A 136 21.11 -4.56 -21.38
CA VAL A 136 22.48 -4.55 -21.90
C VAL A 136 22.95 -3.11 -21.99
N THR A 137 24.11 -2.80 -21.42
CA THR A 137 24.69 -1.45 -21.49
C THR A 137 25.24 -1.19 -22.90
N GLU A 138 24.83 -0.08 -23.52
CA GLU A 138 25.30 0.34 -24.85
C GLU A 138 26.43 1.37 -24.76
N GLU A 139 26.59 1.96 -23.57
CA GLU A 139 27.67 2.87 -23.15
C GLU A 139 28.18 2.46 -21.76
N ASP A 140 29.24 3.12 -21.28
CA ASP A 140 29.61 3.02 -19.87
C ASP A 140 28.52 3.69 -19.02
N CYS A 141 27.83 2.90 -18.20
CA CYS A 141 26.69 3.33 -17.40
C CYS A 141 27.07 3.54 -15.94
N GLU A 142 26.48 4.57 -15.32
CA GLU A 142 26.40 4.69 -13.87
C GLU A 142 24.96 4.36 -13.47
N ILE A 143 24.77 3.34 -12.64
CA ILE A 143 23.45 2.81 -12.29
C ILE A 143 23.29 2.80 -10.76
N LEU A 144 22.20 3.37 -10.28
CA LEU A 144 21.80 3.31 -8.88
C LEU A 144 20.95 2.06 -8.64
N LYS A 145 21.29 1.26 -7.64
CA LYS A 145 20.57 0.06 -7.23
C LYS A 145 19.92 0.24 -5.86
N ILE A 146 18.63 -0.09 -5.78
CA ILE A 146 17.88 -0.34 -4.55
C ILE A 146 17.74 -1.86 -4.40
N PRO A 147 18.48 -2.49 -3.48
CA PRO A 147 18.39 -3.94 -3.27
C PRO A 147 16.98 -4.36 -2.80
N ALA A 148 16.39 -5.38 -3.42
CA ALA A 148 15.06 -5.86 -3.09
C ALA A 148 14.98 -6.38 -1.64
N ASN A 149 16.05 -7.00 -1.14
CA ASN A 149 16.15 -7.45 0.26
C ASN A 149 16.08 -6.29 1.27
N ASN A 150 16.71 -5.15 0.99
CA ASN A 150 16.68 -3.96 1.84
C ASN A 150 15.27 -3.35 1.85
N PHE A 151 14.63 -3.29 0.68
CA PHE A 151 13.25 -2.84 0.57
C PHE A 151 12.27 -3.76 1.32
N ALA A 152 12.39 -5.07 1.14
CA ALA A 152 11.58 -6.07 1.84
C ALA A 152 11.77 -5.98 3.36
N LYS A 153 13.01 -5.82 3.83
CA LYS A 153 13.32 -5.62 5.26
C LYS A 153 12.65 -4.35 5.81
N LEU A 154 12.72 -3.24 5.08
CA LEU A 154 12.07 -2.00 5.49
C LEU A 154 10.55 -2.14 5.56
N LYS A 155 9.93 -2.82 4.59
CA LYS A 155 8.49 -3.14 4.59
C LYS A 155 8.11 -4.00 5.79
N ALA A 156 8.89 -5.04 6.08
CA ALA A 156 8.67 -5.93 7.22
C ALA A 156 8.81 -5.20 8.58
N GLU A 157 9.83 -4.34 8.73
CA GLU A 157 10.03 -3.53 9.94
C GLU A 157 8.87 -2.55 10.16
N LYS A 158 8.37 -1.92 9.08
CA LYS A 158 7.18 -1.05 9.13
C LYS A 158 5.95 -1.82 9.60
N THR A 159 5.64 -2.94 8.95
CA THR A 159 4.50 -3.80 9.33
C THR A 159 4.63 -4.28 10.77
N LYS A 160 5.84 -4.63 11.23
CA LYS A 160 6.09 -5.00 12.62
C LYS A 160 5.78 -3.86 13.58
N LEU A 161 6.21 -2.63 13.29
CA LEU A 161 5.94 -1.47 14.13
C LEU A 161 4.44 -1.13 14.17
N GLU A 162 3.77 -1.13 13.02
CA GLU A 162 2.32 -0.92 12.93
C GLU A 162 1.55 -1.99 13.71
N ASN A 163 1.91 -3.26 13.56
CA ASN A 163 1.27 -4.35 14.28
C ASN A 163 1.51 -4.24 15.79
N GLN A 164 2.71 -3.82 16.23
CA GLN A 164 2.95 -3.53 17.65
C GLN A 164 2.03 -2.43 18.20
N GLN A 165 1.73 -1.39 17.40
CA GLN A 165 0.78 -0.35 17.81
C GLN A 165 -0.65 -0.89 17.91
N LYS A 166 -1.09 -1.72 16.95
CA LYS A 166 -2.41 -2.37 16.98
C LYS A 166 -2.55 -3.33 18.17
N VAL A 167 -1.53 -4.14 18.46
CA VAL A 167 -1.51 -5.04 19.64
C VAL A 167 -1.68 -4.22 20.92
N LYS A 168 -0.93 -3.13 21.06
CA LYS A 168 -1.04 -2.22 22.21
C LYS A 168 -2.42 -1.56 22.31
N LEU A 169 -3.09 -1.31 21.19
CA LEU A 169 -4.44 -0.76 21.18
C LEU A 169 -5.46 -1.78 21.66
N ILE A 170 -5.46 -2.99 21.09
CA ILE A 170 -6.39 -4.06 21.46
C ILE A 170 -6.25 -4.41 22.94
N HIS A 171 -5.03 -4.57 23.46
CA HIS A 171 -4.81 -4.83 24.89
C HIS A 171 -5.24 -3.69 25.83
N LYS A 172 -5.39 -2.45 25.34
CA LYS A 172 -5.92 -1.36 26.15
C LYS A 172 -7.44 -1.39 26.24
N CYS A 173 -8.11 -2.15 25.37
CA CYS A 173 -9.55 -2.33 25.44
C CYS A 173 -9.89 -3.29 26.60
N PRO A 174 -10.74 -2.87 27.56
CA PRO A 174 -11.00 -3.65 28.78
C PRO A 174 -11.43 -5.10 28.54
N TYR A 175 -12.15 -5.37 27.45
CA TYR A 175 -12.67 -6.69 27.09
C TYR A 175 -11.61 -7.67 26.58
N TYR A 176 -10.42 -7.21 26.21
CA TYR A 176 -9.37 -8.01 25.57
C TYR A 176 -8.10 -8.12 26.42
N VAL A 177 -8.14 -7.69 27.68
CA VAL A 177 -6.97 -7.70 28.57
C VAL A 177 -6.46 -9.12 28.80
N GLU A 178 -7.36 -10.09 28.94
CA GLU A 178 -7.04 -11.49 29.23
C GLU A 178 -6.88 -12.37 27.97
N TRP A 179 -7.02 -11.78 26.77
CA TRP A 179 -6.91 -12.55 25.53
C TRP A 179 -5.46 -13.05 25.30
N PRO A 180 -5.29 -14.29 24.77
CA PRO A 180 -3.98 -14.81 24.44
C PRO A 180 -3.25 -13.89 23.44
N THR A 181 -2.00 -13.57 23.76
CA THR A 181 -1.18 -12.67 22.94
C THR A 181 -1.01 -13.19 21.50
N LEU A 182 -0.92 -14.51 21.30
CA LEU A 182 -0.83 -15.12 19.97
C LEU A 182 -2.07 -14.84 19.12
N SER A 183 -3.27 -14.98 19.69
CA SER A 183 -4.53 -14.69 18.98
C SER A 183 -4.63 -13.21 18.58
N ILE A 184 -4.17 -12.30 19.44
CA ILE A 184 -4.10 -10.87 19.10
C ILE A 184 -3.08 -10.65 17.97
N TYR A 185 -1.93 -11.32 18.00
CA TYR A 185 -0.94 -11.23 16.92
C TYR A 185 -1.50 -11.68 15.56
N GLU A 186 -2.33 -12.71 15.53
CA GLU A 186 -3.01 -13.16 14.31
C GLU A 186 -4.02 -12.10 13.84
N LEU A 187 -4.87 -11.60 14.73
CA LEU A 187 -5.87 -10.57 14.40
C LEU A 187 -5.28 -9.27 13.83
N VAL A 188 -4.15 -8.80 14.37
CA VAL A 188 -3.54 -7.54 13.90
C VAL A 188 -3.02 -7.63 12.46
N THR A 189 -2.81 -8.84 11.93
CA THR A 189 -2.41 -9.02 10.52
C THR A 189 -3.52 -8.65 9.55
N PHE A 190 -4.78 -8.86 9.93
CA PHE A 190 -5.97 -8.52 9.14
C PHE A 190 -6.48 -7.10 9.40
N THR A 191 -6.10 -6.52 10.53
CA THR A 191 -6.57 -5.21 10.99
C THR A 191 -6.02 -4.07 10.13
N LYS A 192 -6.87 -3.09 9.79
CA LYS A 192 -6.49 -1.89 9.00
C LYS A 192 -6.79 -0.59 9.75
N TRP A 193 -5.90 0.38 9.63
CA TRP A 193 -6.16 1.74 10.11
C TRP A 193 -7.14 2.46 9.17
N LYS A 194 -8.21 3.05 9.73
CA LYS A 194 -9.10 3.98 9.01
C LYS A 194 -9.24 5.28 9.79
N LYS A 195 -9.36 6.39 9.05
CA LYS A 195 -9.58 7.73 9.59
C LYS A 195 -10.93 8.24 9.11
N PHE A 196 -11.66 8.88 10.01
CA PHE A 196 -12.99 9.43 9.74
C PHE A 196 -13.07 10.87 10.22
N PRO A 197 -13.57 11.80 9.38
CA PRO A 197 -13.74 13.20 9.77
C PRO A 197 -14.89 13.36 10.78
N PRO A 198 -15.02 14.51 11.47
CA PRO A 198 -16.13 14.77 12.38
C PRO A 198 -17.50 14.72 11.68
N GLY A 199 -18.53 14.21 12.37
CA GLY A 199 -19.90 14.11 11.85
C GLY A 199 -20.15 12.94 10.90
N HIS A 200 -19.14 12.12 10.61
CA HIS A 200 -19.27 10.92 9.79
C HIS A 200 -20.05 9.82 10.53
N VAL A 201 -21.08 9.26 9.89
CA VAL A 201 -21.86 8.14 10.41
C VAL A 201 -21.10 6.85 10.10
N ILE A 202 -20.53 6.22 11.12
CA ILE A 202 -19.76 4.97 10.98
C ILE A 202 -20.70 3.76 10.94
N VAL A 203 -21.74 3.79 11.77
CA VAL A 203 -22.75 2.73 11.89
C VAL A 203 -24.13 3.36 11.97
N GLU A 204 -25.07 2.81 11.22
CA GLU A 204 -26.48 3.17 11.30
C GLU A 204 -27.28 2.10 12.05
N SER A 205 -28.15 2.54 12.95
CA SER A 205 -29.02 1.65 13.72
C SER A 205 -29.91 0.80 12.80
N GLY A 206 -29.97 -0.50 13.07
CA GLY A 206 -30.76 -1.47 12.31
C GLY A 206 -29.98 -2.23 11.25
N ASN A 207 -28.74 -1.83 10.96
CA ASN A 207 -27.86 -2.57 10.05
C ASN A 207 -27.03 -3.61 10.82
N ILE A 208 -26.78 -4.75 10.19
CA ILE A 208 -25.74 -5.68 10.62
C ILE A 208 -24.42 -5.09 10.12
N ILE A 209 -23.48 -4.90 11.03
CA ILE A 209 -22.15 -4.41 10.67
C ILE A 209 -21.26 -5.59 10.29
N SER A 210 -20.38 -5.35 9.32
CA SER A 210 -19.44 -6.34 8.79
C SER A 210 -18.02 -6.12 9.33
N PHE A 211 -17.86 -5.45 10.47
CA PHE A 211 -16.54 -5.16 11.03
C PHE A 211 -16.56 -4.87 12.54
N VAL A 212 -15.42 -5.12 13.19
CA VAL A 212 -15.13 -4.71 14.57
C VAL A 212 -14.15 -3.54 14.54
N ALA A 213 -14.39 -2.51 15.34
CA ALA A 213 -13.57 -1.31 15.39
C ALA A 213 -12.98 -1.06 16.79
N TYR A 214 -11.71 -0.66 16.83
CA TYR A 214 -10.95 -0.27 18.02
C TYR A 214 -10.51 1.19 17.89
N ILE A 215 -10.97 2.06 18.79
CA ILE A 215 -10.73 3.51 18.70
C ILE A 215 -9.33 3.85 19.20
N ASN A 216 -8.43 4.27 18.31
CA ASN A 216 -7.07 4.68 18.67
C ASN A 216 -7.01 6.10 19.22
N SER A 217 -7.63 7.02 18.49
CA SER A 217 -7.72 8.43 18.84
C SER A 217 -9.05 8.97 18.38
N GLY A 218 -9.58 9.98 19.09
CA GLY A 218 -10.90 10.50 18.75
C GLY A 218 -11.97 10.19 19.78
N TYR A 219 -13.22 10.50 19.45
CA TYR A 219 -14.37 9.95 20.15
C TYR A 219 -15.57 9.87 19.20
N CYS A 220 -16.46 8.92 19.47
CA CYS A 220 -17.70 8.74 18.74
C CYS A 220 -18.89 9.01 19.66
N LYS A 221 -19.95 9.61 19.13
CA LYS A 221 -21.23 9.83 19.79
C LYS A 221 -22.16 8.69 19.43
N ILE A 222 -22.81 8.12 20.44
CA ILE A 222 -23.78 7.04 20.29
C ILE A 222 -25.17 7.64 20.35
N TYR A 223 -25.99 7.32 19.37
CA TYR A 223 -27.39 7.70 19.30
C TYR A 223 -28.28 6.47 19.20
N ARG A 224 -29.52 6.57 19.69
CA ARG A 224 -30.53 5.53 19.53
C ARG A 224 -31.83 6.12 19.05
N ASN A 225 -32.46 5.47 18.08
CA ASN A 225 -33.79 5.87 17.62
C ASN A 225 -34.83 5.31 18.60
N ILE A 226 -35.48 6.20 19.36
CA ILE A 226 -36.50 5.83 20.33
C ILE A 226 -37.86 6.21 19.76
N ILE A 227 -38.76 5.23 19.78
CA ILE A 227 -40.16 5.42 19.42
C ILE A 227 -40.90 5.88 20.68
N GLY A 228 -41.28 7.15 20.70
CA GLY A 228 -42.16 7.72 21.71
C GLY A 228 -43.60 7.80 21.23
N PHE A 229 -44.53 7.75 22.18
CA PHE A 229 -45.93 8.09 21.94
C PHE A 229 -46.20 9.45 22.56
N SER A 230 -46.53 10.45 21.76
CA SER A 230 -46.99 11.73 22.27
C SER A 230 -48.52 11.82 22.18
N LYS A 231 -49.15 12.37 23.21
CA LYS A 231 -50.52 12.88 23.13
C LYS A 231 -50.41 14.40 22.96
N PRO A 232 -50.55 14.93 21.72
CA PRO A 232 -50.88 16.33 21.58
C PRO A 232 -52.23 16.58 22.28
N GLN A 233 -52.58 17.83 22.58
CA GLN A 233 -53.83 18.22 23.27
C GLN A 233 -55.15 17.70 22.61
N SER A 234 -55.07 17.00 21.48
CA SER A 234 -56.17 16.28 20.83
C SER A 234 -56.05 14.75 21.07
N ARG A 235 -57.18 14.08 21.29
CA ARG A 235 -57.34 12.67 21.76
C ARG A 235 -56.64 11.55 20.93
N LYS A 236 -55.81 11.85 19.93
CA LYS A 236 -55.09 10.86 19.11
C LYS A 236 -53.61 10.80 19.48
N VAL A 237 -53.16 9.63 19.93
CA VAL A 237 -51.74 9.34 20.19
C VAL A 237 -50.97 9.33 18.86
N LYS A 238 -49.89 10.11 18.76
CA LYS A 238 -48.97 10.09 17.60
C LYS A 238 -47.68 9.37 17.98
N LYS A 239 -47.22 8.49 17.08
CA LYS A 239 -45.90 7.86 17.15
C LYS A 239 -44.86 8.87 16.67
N ILE A 240 -43.92 9.25 17.52
CA ILE A 240 -42.80 10.13 17.18
C ILE A 240 -41.51 9.33 17.31
N GLN A 241 -40.69 9.36 16.27
CA GLN A 241 -39.32 8.85 16.33
C GLN A 241 -38.40 10.00 16.72
N LYS A 242 -37.58 9.78 17.75
CA LYS A 242 -36.59 10.76 18.20
C LYS A 242 -35.23 10.08 18.31
N LEU A 243 -34.23 10.70 17.69
CA LEU A 243 -32.84 10.32 17.87
C LEU A 243 -32.35 10.87 19.22
N VAL A 244 -32.00 9.98 20.14
CA VAL A 244 -31.57 10.33 21.50
C VAL A 244 -30.08 10.01 21.65
N TYR A 245 -29.33 10.97 22.17
CA TYR A 245 -27.92 10.77 22.52
C TYR A 245 -27.82 9.84 23.73
N MET A 246 -27.12 8.73 23.57
CA MET A 246 -26.98 7.68 24.59
C MET A 246 -25.66 7.77 25.35
N GLY A 247 -24.64 8.40 24.76
CA GLY A 247 -23.31 8.46 25.35
C GLY A 247 -22.23 8.61 24.28
N ARG A 248 -20.97 8.36 24.67
CA ARG A 248 -19.83 8.42 23.77
C ARG A 248 -18.91 7.22 23.95
N LEU A 249 -18.27 6.80 22.87
CA LEU A 249 -17.12 5.91 22.86
C LEU A 249 -15.85 6.76 22.74
N ASN A 250 -14.86 6.44 23.55
CA ASN A 250 -13.61 7.15 23.70
C ASN A 250 -12.45 6.30 23.18
N GLU A 251 -11.25 6.87 23.26
CA GLU A 251 -10.00 6.18 22.95
C GLU A 251 -9.86 4.92 23.80
N LYS A 252 -9.38 3.83 23.19
CA LYS A 252 -9.22 2.49 23.79
C LYS A 252 -10.55 1.76 24.04
N GLU A 253 -11.68 2.26 23.57
CA GLU A 253 -12.92 1.50 23.51
C GLU A 253 -13.07 0.85 22.14
N SER A 254 -13.84 -0.24 22.09
CA SER A 254 -14.15 -0.99 20.88
C SER A 254 -15.67 -1.08 20.71
N PHE A 255 -16.09 -1.36 19.48
CA PHE A 255 -17.48 -1.67 19.20
C PHE A 255 -17.62 -2.60 18.00
N GLY A 256 -18.73 -3.31 18.01
CA GLY A 256 -19.25 -4.05 16.87
C GLY A 256 -19.18 -5.57 16.98
N GLU A 257 -18.48 -6.06 18.00
CA GLU A 257 -18.26 -7.47 18.30
C GLU A 257 -19.56 -8.28 18.26
N ILE A 258 -20.59 -7.80 18.96
CA ILE A 258 -21.86 -8.51 19.10
C ILE A 258 -22.58 -8.63 17.75
N SER A 259 -22.59 -7.56 16.96
CA SER A 259 -23.32 -7.55 15.69
C SER A 259 -22.62 -8.40 14.63
N VAL A 260 -21.29 -8.39 14.58
CA VAL A 260 -20.51 -9.25 13.68
C VAL A 260 -20.63 -10.73 14.09
N LEU A 261 -20.36 -11.06 15.35
CA LEU A 261 -20.29 -12.45 15.80
C LEU A 261 -21.65 -13.14 15.82
N LEU A 262 -22.71 -12.41 16.19
CA LEU A 262 -24.06 -12.99 16.28
C LEU A 262 -24.94 -12.71 15.06
N GLN A 263 -24.43 -11.96 14.07
CA GLN A 263 -25.18 -11.54 12.89
C GLN A 263 -26.51 -10.85 13.25
N VAL A 264 -26.49 -10.02 14.30
CA VAL A 264 -27.66 -9.28 14.79
C VAL A 264 -27.56 -7.80 14.43
N PRO A 265 -28.67 -7.11 14.11
CA PRO A 265 -28.67 -5.68 13.84
C PRO A 265 -28.13 -4.84 15.00
N PHE A 266 -27.27 -3.88 14.67
CA PHE A 266 -26.72 -2.95 15.65
C PHE A 266 -27.83 -1.98 16.13
N THR A 267 -28.00 -1.82 17.44
CA THR A 267 -29.16 -1.11 18.01
C THR A 267 -29.02 0.42 18.08
N CYS A 268 -27.86 0.95 17.69
CA CYS A 268 -27.48 2.34 17.86
C CYS A 268 -26.88 2.90 16.56
N THR A 269 -26.89 4.22 16.40
CA THR A 269 -26.13 4.92 15.36
C THR A 269 -24.87 5.49 15.98
N ILE A 270 -23.71 5.26 15.37
CA ILE A 270 -22.41 5.75 15.82
C ILE A 270 -21.94 6.84 14.86
N VAL A 271 -21.69 8.03 15.40
CA VAL A 271 -21.25 9.21 14.63
C VAL A 271 -19.97 9.75 15.21
N THR A 272 -18.97 10.09 14.39
CA THR A 272 -17.72 10.69 14.88
C THR A 272 -17.97 12.08 15.48
N GLY A 273 -17.36 12.36 16.64
CA GLY A 273 -17.45 13.66 17.29
C GLY A 273 -16.30 14.62 16.99
N LYS A 274 -15.13 14.06 16.65
CA LYS A 274 -13.93 14.74 16.13
C LYS A 274 -13.32 13.88 15.01
N ASP A 275 -12.14 14.23 14.51
CA ASP A 275 -11.35 13.29 13.72
C ASP A 275 -11.09 12.04 14.56
N VAL A 276 -11.47 10.88 14.01
CA VAL A 276 -11.32 9.57 14.67
C VAL A 276 -10.39 8.71 13.82
N GLU A 277 -9.38 8.12 14.45
CA GLU A 277 -8.58 7.05 13.88
C GLU A 277 -8.92 5.75 14.62
N MET A 278 -9.20 4.70 13.86
CA MET A 278 -9.53 3.39 14.41
C MET A 278 -8.86 2.26 13.64
N ALA A 279 -8.58 1.18 14.35
CA ALA A 279 -8.20 -0.11 13.78
C ALA A 279 -9.47 -0.91 13.53
N ILE A 280 -9.65 -1.43 12.32
CA ILE A 280 -10.83 -2.18 11.91
C ILE A 280 -10.45 -3.58 11.42
N ILE A 281 -11.22 -4.58 11.84
CA ILE A 281 -11.18 -5.96 11.34
C ILE A 281 -12.50 -6.23 10.65
N GLU A 282 -12.47 -6.64 9.39
CA GLU A 282 -13.68 -6.99 8.63
C GLU A 282 -14.15 -8.40 9.00
N ASP A 283 -15.44 -8.68 8.86
CA ASP A 283 -16.10 -9.94 9.23
C ASP A 283 -15.51 -11.18 8.56
N LYS A 284 -15.11 -11.06 7.30
CA LYS A 284 -14.45 -12.13 6.53
C LYS A 284 -13.08 -12.55 7.08
N ASP A 285 -12.49 -11.71 7.93
CA ASP A 285 -11.17 -11.89 8.52
C ASP A 285 -11.24 -12.24 10.02
N LEU A 286 -12.45 -12.45 10.55
CA LEU A 286 -12.77 -12.87 11.93
C LEU A 286 -13.14 -14.36 11.99
#